data_AF-A0A960H4P6-F1
#
_entry.id   AF-A0A960H4P6-F1
#
_cell.length_a   1.000
_cell.length_b   1.000
_cell.length_c   1.000
_cell.angle_alpha   90.00
_cell.angle_beta   90.00
_cell.angle_gamma   90.00
#
_symmetry.space_group_name_H-M   'P 1'
#
loop_
_entity.id
_entity.type
_entity.pdbx_description
1 polymer ?
#
loop_
_entity_poly.entity_id
_entity_poly.type
_entity_poly.pdbx_seq_one_letter_code
_entity_poly.pdbx_strand_id
1 'polypeptide(L)'
;PAAWAHAVRTASDPADGATLTAGPARVTATFSEQLQSEFAAMTVVGPDGNLWSSGPPEVQGATVGVGLRPLGPAGRYTVNYRVTSADGHVVSGSWSFTVSVTAQGTPGPSAASGPTDTGLPVWPFLVGAVAVVAGAGIWALRRRS
;
A
#
# COMPACT_ATOMS: atom_id res chain seq x y z
N PRO A 1 -33.08 7.57 -3.63
CA PRO A 1 -31.70 7.32 -4.12
C PRO A 1 -30.87 6.66 -3.01
N ALA A 2 -30.56 5.37 -3.14
CA ALA A 2 -29.56 4.72 -2.30
C ALA A 2 -28.19 5.16 -2.82
N ALA A 3 -27.50 6.04 -2.09
CA ALA A 3 -26.09 6.26 -2.36
C ALA A 3 -25.36 5.01 -1.89
N TRP A 4 -24.78 4.25 -2.81
CA TRP A 4 -23.87 3.14 -2.49
C TRP A 4 -22.65 3.73 -1.79
N ALA A 5 -22.65 3.72 -0.46
CA ALA A 5 -21.52 4.14 0.33
C ALA A 5 -20.58 2.95 0.50
N HIS A 6 -19.67 2.76 -0.46
CA HIS A 6 -18.57 1.82 -0.30
C HIS A 6 -17.71 2.22 0.92
N ALA A 7 -17.06 1.27 1.60
CA ALA A 7 -16.14 1.61 2.70
C ALA A 7 -15.05 2.60 2.25
N VAL A 8 -15.05 3.79 2.85
CA VAL A 8 -14.06 4.85 2.59
C VAL A 8 -13.04 4.87 3.72
N ARG A 9 -11.75 4.99 3.39
CA ARG A 9 -10.69 5.22 4.39
C ARG A 9 -10.91 6.58 5.05
N THR A 10 -11.20 6.59 6.35
CA THR A 10 -11.47 7.80 7.15
C THR A 10 -10.23 8.28 7.90
N ALA A 11 -9.31 7.39 8.23
CA ALA A 11 -8.05 7.72 8.90
C ALA A 11 -6.93 6.74 8.53
N SER A 12 -5.69 7.17 8.74
CA SER A 12 -4.51 6.32 8.69
C SER A 12 -3.51 6.72 9.76
N ASP A 13 -2.73 5.75 10.24
CA ASP A 13 -1.56 5.97 11.08
C ASP A 13 -0.37 5.18 10.50
N PRO A 14 0.72 5.84 10.07
CA PRO A 14 0.90 7.28 9.98
C PRO A 14 -0.15 7.95 9.08
N ALA A 15 -0.46 9.22 9.37
CA ALA A 15 -1.35 10.03 8.56
C ALA A 15 -0.82 10.15 7.12
N ASP A 16 -1.73 10.28 6.15
CA ASP A 16 -1.35 10.46 4.74
C ASP A 16 -0.51 11.73 4.57
N GLY A 17 0.67 11.58 3.97
CA GLY A 17 1.66 12.64 3.81
C GLY A 17 2.50 12.94 5.05
N ALA A 18 2.34 12.19 6.16
CA ALA A 18 3.13 12.42 7.38
C ALA A 18 4.64 12.28 7.12
N THR A 19 5.44 13.09 7.81
CA THR A 19 6.90 12.97 7.85
C THR A 19 7.34 12.57 9.25
N LEU A 20 8.12 11.51 9.34
CA LEU A 20 8.57 10.89 10.58
C LEU A 20 10.09 10.91 10.67
N THR A 21 10.61 11.16 11.87
CA THR A 21 12.05 11.06 12.15
C THR A 21 12.47 9.62 12.49
N ALA A 22 11.51 8.74 12.81
CA ALA A 22 11.73 7.33 13.07
C ALA A 22 10.60 6.49 12.45
N GLY A 23 10.92 5.27 12.01
CA GLY A 23 9.93 4.36 11.43
C GLY A 23 8.95 3.83 12.48
N PRO A 24 7.64 3.76 12.18
CA PRO A 24 6.66 3.20 13.10
C PRO A 24 6.77 1.67 13.15
N ALA A 25 6.31 1.04 14.22
CA ALA A 25 6.29 -0.41 14.34
C ALA A 25 5.16 -1.07 13.53
N ARG A 26 4.10 -0.32 13.20
CA ARG A 26 2.97 -0.76 12.38
C ARG A 26 2.42 0.39 11.56
N VAL A 27 1.64 0.06 10.55
CA VAL A 27 0.74 1.01 9.89
C VAL A 27 -0.70 0.54 10.04
N THR A 28 -1.65 1.47 10.08
CA THR A 28 -3.08 1.17 10.16
C THR A 28 -3.89 2.09 9.26
N ALA A 29 -5.06 1.60 8.84
CA ALA A 29 -6.09 2.37 8.17
C ALA A 29 -7.45 2.04 8.80
N THR A 30 -8.23 3.08 9.06
CA THR A 30 -9.61 2.96 9.55
C THR A 30 -10.58 3.35 8.45
N PHE A 31 -11.69 2.63 8.36
CA PHE A 31 -12.70 2.78 7.34
C PHE A 31 -14.04 3.24 7.94
N SER A 32 -14.93 3.74 7.08
CA SER A 32 -16.27 4.17 7.46
C SER A 32 -17.21 3.01 7.85
N GLU A 33 -16.82 1.78 7.56
CA GLU A 33 -17.61 0.57 7.79
C GLU A 33 -16.75 -0.55 8.37
N GLN A 34 -17.40 -1.55 8.96
CA GLN A 34 -16.72 -2.77 9.39
C GLN A 34 -16.13 -3.51 8.19
N LEU A 35 -15.00 -4.17 8.43
CA LEU A 35 -14.30 -4.96 7.44
C LEU A 35 -14.51 -6.44 7.71
N GLN A 36 -14.59 -7.23 6.65
CA GLN A 36 -14.42 -8.67 6.74
C GLN A 36 -12.93 -8.98 6.95
N SER A 37 -12.65 -9.98 7.78
CA SER A 37 -11.28 -10.36 8.13
C SER A 37 -10.61 -11.16 7.02
N GLU A 38 -11.40 -11.88 6.22
CA GLU A 38 -10.93 -12.72 5.14
C GLU A 38 -10.41 -11.90 3.96
N PHE A 39 -9.31 -12.37 3.36
CA PHE A 39 -8.73 -11.82 2.13
C PHE A 39 -8.29 -10.35 2.19
N ALA A 40 -8.16 -9.77 3.39
CA ALA A 40 -7.50 -8.49 3.57
C ALA A 40 -6.03 -8.58 3.16
N ALA A 41 -5.53 -7.55 2.49
CA ALA A 41 -4.13 -7.39 2.13
C ALA A 41 -3.66 -5.99 2.52
N MET A 42 -2.48 -5.89 3.13
CA MET A 42 -1.82 -4.61 3.36
C MET A 42 -0.30 -4.81 3.25
N THR A 43 0.35 -3.95 2.48
CA THR A 43 1.81 -3.99 2.25
C THR A 43 2.41 -2.61 2.36
N VAL A 44 3.69 -2.54 2.70
CA VAL A 44 4.45 -1.28 2.71
C VAL A 44 5.67 -1.44 1.84
N VAL A 45 5.84 -0.55 0.87
CA VAL A 45 6.98 -0.52 -0.07
C VAL A 45 7.83 0.69 0.22
N GLY A 46 9.13 0.50 0.39
CA GLY A 46 10.08 1.56 0.70
C GLY A 46 10.61 2.26 -0.55
N PRO A 47 11.42 3.31 -0.38
CA PRO A 47 12.02 4.05 -1.49
C PRO A 47 13.04 3.21 -2.29
N ASP A 48 13.48 2.08 -1.74
CA ASP A 48 14.33 1.08 -2.40
C ASP A 48 13.55 0.06 -3.25
N GLY A 49 12.21 0.16 -3.30
CA GLY A 49 11.36 -0.75 -4.06
C GLY A 49 11.13 -2.12 -3.40
N ASN A 50 11.58 -2.31 -2.15
CA ASN A 50 11.41 -3.55 -1.41
C ASN A 50 10.23 -3.49 -0.44
N LEU A 51 9.76 -4.67 -0.02
CA LEU A 51 8.72 -4.78 1.01
C LEU A 51 9.29 -4.52 2.41
N TRP A 52 8.65 -3.63 3.16
CA TRP A 52 8.94 -3.31 4.56
C TRP A 52 7.84 -3.76 5.52
N SER A 53 6.69 -4.22 5.01
CA SER A 53 5.68 -4.89 5.82
C SER A 53 6.20 -6.23 6.36
N SER A 54 5.72 -6.60 7.55
CA SER A 54 6.06 -7.82 8.26
C SER A 54 4.79 -8.53 8.72
N GLY A 55 4.65 -9.80 8.34
CA GLY A 55 3.49 -10.62 8.67
C GLY A 55 2.24 -10.32 7.84
N PRO A 56 1.14 -11.07 8.10
CA PRO A 56 -0.15 -10.81 7.49
C PRO A 56 -0.81 -9.54 8.06
N PRO A 57 -1.75 -8.92 7.35
CA PRO A 57 -2.58 -7.87 7.92
C PRO A 57 -3.53 -8.42 8.99
N GLU A 58 -3.83 -7.57 9.96
CA GLU A 58 -4.79 -7.83 11.03
C GLU A 58 -5.99 -6.90 10.87
N VAL A 59 -7.20 -7.47 10.85
CA VAL A 59 -8.46 -6.71 10.81
C VAL A 59 -9.12 -6.76 12.18
N GLN A 60 -9.54 -5.60 12.68
CA GLN A 60 -10.26 -5.41 13.94
C GLN A 60 -11.37 -4.37 13.73
N GLY A 61 -12.61 -4.85 13.57
CA GLY A 61 -13.77 -4.00 13.28
C GLY A 61 -13.59 -3.24 11.96
N ALA A 62 -13.54 -1.91 12.03
CA ALA A 62 -13.34 -1.04 10.87
C ALA A 62 -11.87 -0.72 10.57
N THR A 63 -10.92 -1.33 11.29
CA THR A 63 -9.49 -1.03 11.17
C THR A 63 -8.73 -2.23 10.64
N VAL A 64 -7.82 -1.99 9.70
CA VAL A 64 -6.81 -2.96 9.26
C VAL A 64 -5.42 -2.40 9.53
N GLY A 65 -4.47 -3.26 9.90
CA GLY A 65 -3.07 -2.86 10.00
C GLY A 65 -2.11 -3.97 9.66
N VAL A 66 -0.85 -3.60 9.42
CA VAL A 66 0.25 -4.55 9.22
C VAL A 66 1.48 -4.08 10.00
N GLY A 67 2.23 -5.03 10.53
CA GLY A 67 3.51 -4.75 11.17
C GLY A 67 4.54 -4.24 10.17
N LEU A 68 5.51 -3.45 10.62
CA LEU A 68 6.66 -3.05 9.83
C LEU A 68 7.93 -3.71 10.37
N ARG A 69 8.85 -4.03 9.44
CA ARG A 69 10.25 -4.24 9.76
C ARG A 69 10.84 -2.92 10.28
N PRO A 70 11.90 -2.94 11.11
CA PRO A 70 12.66 -1.73 11.39
C PRO A 70 13.02 -1.07 10.06
N LEU A 71 12.71 0.21 9.85
CA LEU A 71 12.87 0.84 8.54
C LEU A 71 14.35 1.12 8.19
N GLY A 72 14.63 1.31 6.91
CA GLY A 72 15.98 1.51 6.37
C GLY A 72 16.16 2.90 5.76
N PRO A 73 16.16 3.03 4.43
CA PRO A 73 16.45 4.30 3.75
C PRO A 73 15.45 5.41 4.09
N ALA A 74 15.97 6.63 4.31
CA ALA A 74 15.13 7.82 4.28
C ALA A 74 14.43 7.94 2.92
N GLY A 75 13.20 8.45 2.92
CA GLY A 75 12.41 8.64 1.73
C GLY A 75 10.95 8.25 1.92
N ARG A 76 10.26 8.12 0.78
CA ARG A 76 8.81 7.86 0.73
C ARG A 76 8.54 6.36 0.86
N TYR A 77 7.70 6.03 1.83
CA TYR A 77 7.12 4.71 2.03
C TYR A 77 5.67 4.73 1.54
N THR A 78 5.29 3.77 0.71
CA THR A 78 3.93 3.63 0.16
C THR A 78 3.24 2.46 0.85
N VAL A 79 2.12 2.74 1.53
CA VAL A 79 1.25 1.71 2.07
C VAL A 79 0.17 1.41 1.05
N ASN A 80 0.00 0.14 0.71
CA ASN A 80 -1.05 -0.34 -0.18
C ASN A 80 -1.98 -1.24 0.60
N TYR A 81 -3.28 -1.19 0.28
CA TYR A 81 -4.27 -2.05 0.94
C TYR A 81 -5.33 -2.55 -0.05
N ARG A 82 -5.94 -3.67 0.32
CA ARG A 82 -7.17 -4.23 -0.24
C ARG A 82 -7.98 -4.81 0.92
N VAL A 83 -9.20 -4.34 1.10
CA VAL A 83 -10.11 -4.77 2.17
C VAL A 83 -11.47 -5.07 1.58
N THR A 84 -12.28 -5.84 2.29
CA THR A 84 -13.67 -6.11 1.94
C THR A 84 -14.55 -5.52 3.03
N SER A 85 -15.49 -4.65 2.68
CA SER A 85 -16.47 -4.11 3.63
C SER A 85 -17.46 -5.18 4.07
N ALA A 86 -18.16 -4.94 5.17
CA ALA A 86 -19.17 -5.86 5.70
C ALA A 86 -20.30 -6.16 4.70
N ASP A 87 -20.58 -5.24 3.77
CA ASP A 87 -21.55 -5.42 2.69
C ASP A 87 -21.01 -6.20 1.47
N GLY A 88 -19.75 -6.62 1.51
CA GLY A 88 -19.11 -7.47 0.51
C GLY A 88 -18.36 -6.74 -0.62
N HIS A 89 -18.29 -5.40 -0.60
CA HIS A 89 -17.52 -4.67 -1.61
C HIS A 89 -16.02 -4.68 -1.31
N VAL A 90 -15.22 -4.98 -2.33
CA VAL A 90 -13.76 -4.89 -2.24
C VAL A 90 -13.32 -3.46 -2.52
N VAL A 91 -12.56 -2.88 -1.60
CA VAL A 91 -11.95 -1.55 -1.72
C VAL A 91 -10.44 -1.70 -1.69
N SER A 92 -9.77 -1.06 -2.65
CA SER A 92 -8.30 -1.01 -2.70
C SER A 92 -7.83 0.42 -2.81
N GLY A 93 -6.63 0.68 -2.33
CA GLY A 93 -6.03 2.01 -2.40
C GLY A 93 -4.63 2.04 -1.81
N SER A 94 -4.10 3.25 -1.69
CA SER A 94 -2.79 3.49 -1.10
C SER A 94 -2.73 4.85 -0.40
N TRP A 95 -1.71 5.00 0.44
CA TRP A 95 -1.26 6.30 0.95
C TRP A 95 0.24 6.26 1.15
N SER A 96 0.84 7.39 1.54
CA SER A 96 2.26 7.42 1.84
C SER A 96 2.61 8.21 3.08
N PHE A 97 3.75 7.86 3.66
CA PHE A 97 4.46 8.65 4.65
C PHE A 97 5.94 8.74 4.26
N THR A 98 6.65 9.71 4.83
CA THR A 98 8.07 9.94 4.58
C THR A 98 8.85 9.69 5.87
N VAL A 99 9.98 8.99 5.76
CA VAL A 99 10.96 8.91 6.85
C VAL A 99 12.12 9.83 6.49
N SER A 100 12.47 10.76 7.38
CA SER A 100 13.51 11.77 7.10
C SER A 100 14.91 11.33 7.49
N VAL A 101 15.05 10.23 8.25
CA VAL A 101 16.34 9.73 8.76
C VAL A 101 16.55 8.30 8.31
N THR A 102 17.71 8.02 7.71
CA THR A 102 18.10 6.66 7.34
C THR A 102 18.45 5.84 8.58
N ALA A 103 17.92 4.63 8.65
CA ALA A 103 18.22 3.62 9.65
C ALA A 103 18.76 2.34 8.97
N GLN A 104 19.16 1.35 9.78
CA GLN A 104 19.84 0.12 9.33
C GLN A 104 18.92 -1.09 9.26
N GLY A 105 17.63 -0.87 9.02
CA GLY A 105 16.67 -1.95 8.79
C GLY A 105 17.03 -2.83 7.60
N THR A 106 16.60 -4.09 7.64
CA THR A 106 16.75 -5.02 6.52
C THR A 106 15.40 -5.19 5.81
N PRO A 107 15.30 -4.87 4.51
CA PRO A 107 14.05 -5.04 3.77
C PRO A 107 13.69 -6.52 3.58
N GLY A 108 12.44 -6.76 3.23
CA GLY A 108 11.97 -8.01 2.65
C GLY A 108 12.31 -8.11 1.15
N PRO A 109 11.67 -9.04 0.42
CA PRO A 109 11.92 -9.20 -1.01
C PRO A 109 11.50 -7.96 -1.81
N SER A 110 12.02 -7.85 -3.03
CA SER A 110 11.61 -6.82 -3.98
C SER A 110 10.11 -6.89 -4.24
N ALA A 111 9.44 -5.75 -4.22
CA ALA A 111 8.02 -5.67 -4.54
C ALA A 111 7.74 -5.99 -6.02
N ALA A 112 8.76 -5.91 -6.88
CA ALA A 112 8.69 -6.30 -8.29
C ALA A 112 8.88 -7.81 -8.51
N SER A 113 9.54 -8.50 -7.59
CA SER A 113 9.67 -9.95 -7.60
C SER A 113 8.39 -10.56 -7.03
N GLY A 114 7.36 -10.70 -7.88
CA GLY A 114 6.14 -11.42 -7.51
C GLY A 114 6.44 -12.87 -7.06
N PRO A 115 5.54 -13.51 -6.28
CA PRO A 115 5.75 -14.88 -5.84
C PRO A 115 5.65 -15.82 -7.04
N THR A 116 6.70 -16.59 -7.29
CA THR A 116 6.73 -17.53 -8.42
C THR A 116 6.04 -18.87 -8.17
N ASP A 117 5.52 -19.20 -6.97
CA ASP A 117 5.15 -20.63 -6.73
C ASP A 117 4.07 -20.94 -5.66
N THR A 118 3.05 -20.11 -5.43
CA THR A 118 2.06 -20.40 -4.33
C THR A 118 0.57 -20.31 -4.67
N GLY A 119 0.17 -20.17 -5.94
CA GLY A 119 -1.26 -20.31 -6.31
C GLY A 119 -2.22 -19.28 -5.72
N LEU A 120 -1.71 -18.18 -5.15
CA LEU A 120 -2.51 -17.02 -4.77
C LEU A 120 -2.50 -16.00 -5.92
N PRO A 121 -3.64 -15.36 -6.25
CA PRO A 121 -3.71 -14.42 -7.36
C PRO A 121 -2.77 -13.24 -7.11
N VAL A 122 -1.74 -13.19 -7.95
CA VAL A 122 -0.92 -12.03 -8.24
C VAL A 122 -1.84 -10.93 -8.80
N TRP A 123 -1.52 -9.64 -8.61
CA TRP A 123 -2.23 -8.43 -9.12
C TRP A 123 -3.33 -7.87 -8.20
N PRO A 124 -3.25 -6.58 -7.74
CA PRO A 124 -2.78 -5.43 -8.53
C PRO A 124 -1.92 -4.37 -7.77
N PHE A 125 -0.85 -4.74 -7.05
CA PHE A 125 0.07 -3.73 -6.47
C PHE A 125 1.23 -3.30 -7.39
N LEU A 126 1.26 -3.80 -8.65
CA LEU A 126 2.30 -3.41 -9.63
C LEU A 126 1.98 -2.12 -10.42
N VAL A 127 0.84 -1.47 -10.23
CA VAL A 127 0.53 -0.21 -10.93
C VAL A 127 0.68 0.98 -9.98
N GLY A 128 1.93 1.37 -9.75
CA GLY A 128 2.26 2.60 -9.03
C GLY A 128 3.68 3.13 -9.27
N ALA A 129 4.62 2.29 -9.73
CA ALA A 129 6.03 2.69 -9.84
C ALA A 129 6.71 2.42 -11.21
N VAL A 130 5.96 2.10 -12.28
CA VAL A 130 6.57 1.84 -13.62
C VAL A 130 6.02 2.75 -14.75
N ALA A 131 5.02 3.60 -14.52
CA ALA A 131 4.41 4.39 -15.59
C ALA A 131 4.96 5.84 -15.72
N VAL A 132 6.29 6.07 -15.75
CA VAL A 132 6.82 7.41 -16.10
C VAL A 132 7.90 7.43 -17.21
N VAL A 133 8.45 6.31 -17.71
CA VAL A 133 9.45 6.40 -18.82
C VAL A 133 9.01 5.80 -20.17
N ALA A 134 7.93 5.01 -20.26
CA ALA A 134 7.51 4.43 -21.54
C ALA A 134 6.29 5.12 -22.22
N GLY A 135 5.56 6.00 -21.53
CA GLY A 135 4.31 6.59 -22.02
C GLY A 135 4.45 7.91 -22.81
N ALA A 136 5.55 8.64 -22.66
CA ALA A 136 5.74 9.95 -23.30
C ALA A 136 6.22 9.86 -24.76
N GLY A 137 6.76 8.72 -25.21
CA GLY A 137 7.31 8.57 -26.56
C GLY A 137 6.28 8.30 -27.65
N ILE A 138 5.15 7.66 -27.33
CA ILE A 138 4.20 7.17 -28.36
C ILE A 138 3.14 8.23 -28.71
N TRP A 139 2.93 9.25 -27.88
CA TRP A 139 1.97 10.32 -28.18
C TRP A 139 2.56 11.46 -29.04
N ALA A 140 3.89 11.61 -29.07
CA ALA A 140 4.55 12.69 -29.81
C ALA A 140 4.71 12.44 -31.32
N LEU A 141 4.61 11.18 -31.80
CA LEU A 141 4.78 10.85 -33.23
C LEU A 141 3.48 10.82 -34.06
N ARG A 142 2.29 10.97 -33.45
CA ARG A 142 1.02 11.07 -34.23
C ARG A 142 0.57 12.51 -34.51
N ARG A 143 1.29 13.53 -34.04
CA ARG A 143 0.93 14.95 -34.23
C ARG A 143 1.75 15.71 -35.26
N ARG A 144 2.53 15.01 -36.10
CA ARG A 144 3.19 15.62 -37.26
C ARG A 144 2.76 14.87 -38.52
N SER A 145 1.49 15.05 -38.85
CA SER A 145 1.03 15.16 -40.24
C SER A 145 1.11 16.63 -40.62
#